data_AF-A0A920H9U7-F1
#
_entry.id   AF-A0A920H9U7-F1
#
_cell.length_a   1.000
_cell.length_b   1.000
_cell.length_c   1.000
_cell.angle_alpha   90.00
_cell.angle_beta   90.00
_cell.angle_gamma   90.00
#
_symmetry.space_group_name_H-M   'P 1'
#
loop_
_entity.id
_entity.type
_entity.pdbx_description
1 polymer ?
#
loop_
_entity_poly.entity_id
_entity_poly.type
_entity_poly.pdbx_seq_one_letter_code
_entity_poly.pdbx_strand_id
1 'polypeptide(L)'
;MGINTDRIYAFTFSLNAAICGVAGVLVSIIWVLQPFYGIVYSLRTFAIVTAAGLGNLPAVIGVSFVLGWVEQYAGIIMGAEWQIAAAVMVLLGVLVWRQIQLRRQRQVVR
;
A
#
# COMPACT_ATOMS: atom_id res chain seq x y z
N MET A 1 16.01 32.41 -4.42
CA MET A 1 15.12 31.25 -4.64
C MET A 1 15.14 30.92 -6.13
N GLY A 2 16.15 30.17 -6.61
CA GLY A 2 16.44 29.97 -8.05
C GLY A 2 16.09 28.58 -8.60
N ILE A 3 15.36 27.79 -7.84
CA ILE A 3 14.95 26.44 -8.25
C ILE A 3 13.57 26.56 -8.88
N ASN A 4 13.42 26.17 -10.14
CA ASN A 4 12.12 26.11 -10.81
C ASN A 4 11.29 24.99 -10.20
N THR A 5 10.45 25.34 -9.21
CA THR A 5 9.56 24.40 -8.53
C THR A 5 8.62 23.71 -9.51
N ASP A 6 8.16 24.42 -10.55
CA ASP A 6 7.33 23.85 -11.64
C ASP A 6 8.02 22.68 -12.34
N ARG A 7 9.33 22.75 -12.57
CA ARG A 7 10.09 21.66 -13.21
C ARG A 7 10.19 20.44 -12.30
N ILE A 8 10.41 20.63 -10.99
CA ILE A 8 10.50 19.53 -10.02
C ILE A 8 9.13 18.88 -9.80
N TYR A 9 8.06 19.69 -9.71
CA TYR A 9 6.69 19.18 -9.65
C TYR A 9 6.33 18.39 -10.91
N ALA A 10 6.58 18.95 -12.10
CA ALA A 10 6.31 18.27 -13.36
C ALA A 10 7.09 16.95 -13.48
N PHE A 11 8.36 16.94 -13.10
CA PHE A 11 9.18 15.73 -13.09
C PHE A 11 8.61 14.66 -12.14
N THR A 12 8.31 15.02 -10.90
CA THR A 12 7.78 14.09 -9.88
C THR A 12 6.40 13.55 -10.27
N PHE A 13 5.54 14.40 -10.83
CA PHE A 13 4.22 14.01 -11.33
C PHE A 13 4.32 13.07 -12.53
N SER A 14 5.17 13.39 -13.51
CA SER A 14 5.38 12.54 -14.68
C SER A 14 5.95 11.17 -14.32
N LEU A 15 6.86 11.11 -13.34
CA LEU A 15 7.42 9.87 -12.84
C LEU A 15 6.35 9.00 -12.17
N ASN A 16 5.50 9.59 -11.33
CA ASN A 16 4.38 8.87 -10.72
C ASN A 16 3.40 8.36 -11.78
N ALA A 17 2.99 9.23 -12.72
CA ALA A 17 2.09 8.85 -13.80
C ALA A 17 2.65 7.71 -14.66
N ALA A 18 3.95 7.70 -14.95
CA ALA A 18 4.61 6.62 -15.68
C ALA A 18 4.54 5.29 -14.91
N ILE A 19 4.84 5.29 -13.61
CA ILE A 19 4.79 4.08 -12.77
C ILE A 19 3.35 3.55 -12.65
N CYS A 20 2.38 4.44 -12.42
CA CYS A 20 0.96 4.07 -12.38
C CYS A 20 0.47 3.49 -13.71
N GLY A 21 0.91 4.06 -14.84
CA GLY A 21 0.59 3.55 -16.18
C GLY A 21 1.11 2.14 -16.41
N VAL A 22 2.39 1.90 -16.10
CA VAL A 22 3.00 0.56 -16.21
C VAL A 22 2.28 -0.45 -15.31
N ALA A 23 1.98 -0.09 -14.06
CA ALA A 23 1.24 -0.96 -13.14
C ALA A 23 -0.17 -1.29 -13.67
N GLY A 24 -0.89 -0.32 -14.21
CA GLY A 24 -2.23 -0.52 -14.78
C GLY A 24 -2.23 -1.48 -15.97
N VAL A 25 -1.26 -1.33 -16.89
CA VAL A 25 -1.11 -2.23 -18.05
C VAL A 25 -0.81 -3.66 -17.58
N LEU A 26 0.10 -3.84 -16.63
CA LEU A 26 0.42 -5.16 -16.08
C LEU A 26 -0.81 -5.84 -15.46
N VAL A 27 -1.62 -5.11 -14.70
CA VAL A 27 -2.84 -5.66 -14.10
C VAL A 27 -3.86 -6.04 -15.18
N SER A 28 -4.02 -5.22 -16.22
CA SER A 28 -4.97 -5.48 -17.31
C SER A 28 -4.66 -6.73 -18.14
N ILE A 29 -3.40 -7.16 -18.16
CA ILE A 29 -2.97 -8.38 -18.86
C ILE A 29 -3.32 -9.64 -18.05
N ILE A 30 -3.30 -9.56 -16.72
CA ILE A 30 -3.43 -10.73 -15.84
C ILE A 30 -4.90 -11.00 -15.49
N TRP A 31 -5.71 -9.96 -15.33
CA TRP A 31 -7.08 -10.06 -14.81
C TRP A 31 -8.12 -9.47 -15.74
N VAL A 32 -9.32 -10.06 -15.75
CA VAL A 32 -10.49 -9.48 -16.42
C VAL A 32 -10.97 -8.27 -15.60
N LEU A 33 -10.92 -7.09 -16.22
CA LEU A 33 -11.29 -5.84 -15.57
C LEU A 33 -12.80 -5.78 -15.31
N GLN A 34 -13.18 -5.85 -14.02
CA GLN A 34 -14.54 -5.55 -13.54
C GLN A 34 -14.56 -4.17 -12.85
N PRO A 35 -15.68 -3.45 -12.86
CA PRO A 35 -15.76 -2.07 -12.37
C PRO A 35 -15.42 -1.91 -10.87
N PHE A 36 -15.50 -2.98 -10.09
CA PHE A 36 -15.23 -2.94 -8.64
C PHE A 36 -13.78 -3.25 -8.24
N TYR A 37 -12.89 -3.63 -9.17
CA TYR A 37 -11.49 -3.98 -8.83
C TYR A 37 -10.73 -2.81 -8.20
N GLY A 38 -11.03 -1.57 -8.56
CA GLY A 38 -10.38 -0.39 -8.00
C GLY A 38 -10.50 -0.28 -6.48
N ILE A 39 -11.61 -0.76 -5.90
CA ILE A 39 -11.85 -0.70 -4.45
C ILE A 39 -10.87 -1.62 -3.70
N VAL A 40 -10.66 -2.83 -4.21
CA VAL A 40 -9.78 -3.82 -3.60
C VAL A 40 -8.33 -3.35 -3.61
N TYR A 41 -7.87 -2.78 -4.73
CA TYR A 41 -6.53 -2.21 -4.83
C TYR A 41 -6.35 -0.98 -3.93
N SER A 42 -7.35 -0.11 -3.85
CA SER A 42 -7.29 1.08 -2.97
C SER A 42 -7.14 0.69 -1.50
N LEU A 43 -7.88 -0.33 -1.05
CA LEU A 43 -7.78 -0.84 0.31
C LEU A 43 -6.40 -1.46 0.59
N ARG A 44 -5.85 -2.23 -0.35
CA ARG A 44 -4.48 -2.77 -0.28
C ARG A 44 -3.43 -1.67 -0.15
N THR A 45 -3.48 -0.66 -1.01
CA THR A 45 -2.53 0.46 -0.97
C THR A 45 -2.65 1.22 0.35
N PHE A 46 -3.87 1.43 0.85
CA PHE A 46 -4.08 2.07 2.15
C PHE A 46 -3.48 1.27 3.30
N ALA A 47 -3.62 -0.06 3.30
CA ALA A 47 -2.99 -0.94 4.28
C ALA A 47 -1.45 -0.85 4.24
N ILE A 48 -0.85 -0.88 3.04
CA ILE A 48 0.61 -0.76 2.85
C ILE A 48 1.13 0.58 3.39
N VAL A 49 0.47 1.70 3.03
CA VAL A 49 0.94 3.04 3.42
C VAL A 49 0.78 3.28 4.92
N THR A 50 -0.30 2.79 5.53
CA THR A 50 -0.48 2.89 6.99
C THR A 50 0.49 2.00 7.76
N ALA A 51 0.84 0.83 7.23
CA ALA A 51 1.84 -0.06 7.81
C ALA A 51 3.25 0.52 7.76
N ALA A 52 3.63 1.12 6.62
CA ALA A 52 4.96 1.67 6.40
C ALA A 52 5.17 3.06 7.05
N GLY A 53 4.08 3.83 7.19
CA GLY A 53 4.12 5.22 7.66
C GLY A 53 4.21 6.24 6.52
N LEU A 54 3.54 7.39 6.71
CA LEU A 54 3.51 8.48 5.72
C LEU A 54 4.90 9.11 5.56
N GLY A 55 5.38 9.19 4.32
CA GLY A 55 6.66 9.85 3.98
C GLY A 55 7.89 8.94 4.00
N ASN A 56 7.78 7.67 4.40
CA ASN A 56 8.89 6.72 4.39
C ASN A 56 8.86 5.81 3.15
N LEU A 57 9.41 6.30 2.04
CA LEU A 57 9.53 5.57 0.76
C LEU A 57 10.14 4.16 0.89
N PRO A 58 11.31 3.96 1.53
CA PRO A 58 11.91 2.62 1.61
C PRO A 58 11.07 1.64 2.45
N ALA A 59 10.40 2.12 3.51
CA ALA A 59 9.48 1.27 4.27
C ALA A 59 8.27 0.85 3.43
N VAL A 60 7.70 1.76 2.61
CA VAL A 60 6.56 1.44 1.73
C VAL A 60 6.92 0.34 0.75
N ILE A 61 8.10 0.43 0.12
CA ILE A 61 8.58 -0.59 -0.81
C ILE A 61 8.74 -1.94 -0.08
N GLY A 62 9.39 -1.95 1.09
CA GLY A 62 9.57 -3.16 1.89
C GLY A 62 8.24 -3.83 2.28
N VAL A 63 7.28 -3.05 2.78
CA VAL A 63 5.97 -3.59 3.16
C VAL A 63 5.20 -4.09 1.94
N SER A 64 5.21 -3.38 0.82
CA SER A 64 4.50 -3.80 -0.40
C SER A 64 5.02 -5.13 -0.94
N PHE A 65 6.33 -5.37 -0.84
CA PHE A 65 6.97 -6.60 -1.29
C PHE A 65 6.60 -7.79 -0.39
N VAL A 66 6.67 -7.57 0.94
CA VAL A 66 6.27 -8.59 1.94
C VAL A 66 4.80 -8.92 1.80
N LEU A 67 3.92 -7.91 1.65
CA LEU A 67 2.50 -8.13 1.48
C LEU A 67 2.20 -8.92 0.21
N GLY A 68 2.84 -8.59 -0.92
CA GLY A 68 2.66 -9.33 -2.17
C GLY A 68 3.06 -10.80 -2.06
N TRP A 69 4.15 -11.11 -1.36
CA TRP A 69 4.53 -12.49 -1.07
C TRP A 69 3.47 -13.19 -0.21
N VAL A 70 3.06 -12.56 0.89
CA VAL A 70 2.05 -13.12 1.80
C VAL A 70 0.72 -13.38 1.07
N GLU A 71 0.27 -12.46 0.21
CA GLU A 71 -0.95 -12.64 -0.60
C GLU A 71 -0.83 -13.83 -1.57
N GLN A 72 0.33 -14.00 -2.22
CA GLN A 72 0.55 -15.11 -3.14
C GLN A 72 0.56 -16.46 -2.40
N TYR A 73 1.25 -16.55 -1.26
CA TYR A 73 1.27 -17.77 -0.45
C TYR A 73 -0.10 -18.08 0.16
N ALA A 74 -0.84 -17.06 0.61
CA ALA A 74 -2.20 -17.24 1.14
C ALA A 74 -3.18 -17.71 0.04
N GLY A 75 -3.04 -17.20 -1.19
CA GLY A 75 -3.85 -17.62 -2.33
C GLY A 75 -3.63 -19.09 -2.72
N ILE A 76 -2.41 -19.62 -2.58
CA ILE A 76 -2.08 -21.01 -2.91
C ILE A 76 -2.67 -22.00 -1.90
N ILE A 77 -2.69 -21.65 -0.61
CA ILE A 77 -3.06 -22.58 0.47
C ILE A 77 -4.57 -22.60 0.74
N MET A 78 -5.28 -21.47 0.63
CA MET A 78 -6.66 -21.34 1.13
C MET A 78 -7.70 -20.85 0.11
N GLY A 79 -7.29 -20.52 -1.13
CA GLY A 79 -8.19 -20.08 -2.21
C GLY A 79 -8.25 -18.56 -2.40
N ALA A 80 -8.75 -18.12 -3.57
CA ALA A 80 -8.68 -16.73 -4.05
C ALA A 80 -9.33 -15.68 -3.11
N GLU A 81 -10.33 -16.08 -2.31
CA GLU A 81 -10.99 -15.19 -1.35
C GLU A 81 -10.04 -14.71 -0.24
N TRP A 82 -9.03 -15.51 0.10
CA TRP A 82 -8.04 -15.18 1.13
C TRP A 82 -7.06 -14.09 0.69
N GLN A 83 -6.95 -13.82 -0.62
CA GLN A 83 -6.13 -12.70 -1.11
C GLN A 83 -6.70 -11.34 -0.67
N ILE A 84 -8.02 -11.24 -0.47
CA ILE A 84 -8.64 -10.00 0.03
C ILE A 84 -8.54 -9.95 1.55
N ALA A 85 -8.76 -11.10 2.22
CA ALA A 85 -8.65 -11.21 3.67
C ALA A 85 -7.23 -10.89 4.19
N ALA A 86 -6.18 -11.23 3.45
CA ALA A 86 -4.80 -10.92 3.82
C ALA A 86 -4.54 -9.40 3.93
N ALA A 87 -5.02 -8.62 2.96
CA ALA A 87 -4.89 -7.16 2.98
C ALA A 87 -5.62 -6.53 4.18
N VAL A 88 -6.82 -7.03 4.49
CA VAL A 88 -7.62 -6.58 5.64
C VAL A 88 -6.96 -6.99 6.95
N MET A 89 -6.40 -8.19 7.05
CA MET A 89 -5.65 -8.67 8.21
C MET A 89 -4.44 -7.78 8.50
N VAL A 90 -3.68 -7.38 7.47
CA VAL A 90 -2.55 -6.47 7.65
C VAL A 90 -3.01 -5.10 8.10
N LEU A 91 -4.07 -4.56 7.53
CA LEU A 91 -4.65 -3.29 7.96
C LEU A 91 -5.10 -3.34 9.42
N LEU A 92 -5.78 -4.41 9.84
CA LEU A 92 -6.18 -4.63 11.23
C LEU A 92 -4.96 -4.78 12.15
N GLY A 93 -3.94 -5.55 11.75
CA GLY A 93 -2.70 -5.71 12.51
C GLY A 93 -1.98 -4.37 12.73
N VAL A 94 -1.91 -3.53 11.69
CA VAL A 94 -1.33 -2.18 11.75
C VAL A 94 -2.16 -1.27 12.63
N LEU A 95 -3.49 -1.29 12.52
CA LEU A 95 -4.36 -0.51 13.38
C LEU A 95 -4.17 -0.91 14.84
N VAL A 96 -4.10 -2.20 15.15
CA VAL A 96 -3.83 -2.70 16.51
C VAL A 96 -2.45 -2.24 16.99
N TRP A 97 -1.41 -2.36 16.16
CA TRP A 97 -0.06 -1.91 16.50
C TRP A 97 -0.01 -0.40 16.78
N ARG A 98 -0.64 0.39 15.92
CA ARG A 98 -0.72 1.85 16.08
C ARG A 98 -1.55 2.23 17.31
N GLN A 99 -2.64 1.54 17.59
CA GLN A 99 -3.43 1.70 18.82
C GLN A 99 -2.59 1.38 20.06
N ILE A 100 -1.76 0.33 20.04
CA ILE A 100 -0.86 -0.02 21.14
C ILE A 100 0.19 1.08 21.34
N GLN A 101 0.80 1.59 20.26
CA GLN A 101 1.75 2.71 20.35
C GLN A 101 1.11 3.96 20.97
N LEU A 102 -0.09 4.33 20.53
CA LEU A 102 -0.81 5.49 21.07
C LEU A 102 -1.21 5.29 22.55
N ARG A 103 -1.59 4.06 22.94
CA ARG A 103 -1.82 3.72 24.35
C ARG A 103 -0.55 3.83 25.20
N ARG A 104 0.61 3.45 24.65
CA ARG A 104 1.92 3.58 25.33
C ARG A 104 2.32 5.02 25.59
N GLN A 105 2.07 5.93 24.64
CA GLN A 105 2.42 7.35 24.83
C GLN A 105 1.55 8.06 25.88
N ARG A 106 0.35 7.57 26.17
CA ARG A 106 -0.47 8.10 27.27
C ARG A 106 0.06 7.76 28.66
N GLN A 107 0.98 6.80 28.81
CA GLN A 107 1.54 6.44 30.13
C GLN A 107 2.76 7.27 30.53
N VAL A 108 3.42 7.97 29.60
CA VAL A 108 4.65 8.73 29.88
C VAL A 108 4.36 10.14 30.41
N VAL A 109 3.09 10.55 30.42
CA VAL A 109 2.64 11.88 30.93
C VAL A 109 1.96 11.73 32.31
N ARG A 110 2.39 10.77 33.12
CA ARG A 110 2.02 10.68 34.54
C ARG A 110 3.27 10.52 35.40
#